data_AF-A0A239F9X6-F1
#
_entry.id   AF-A0A239F9X6-F1
#
_cell.length_a   1.000
_cell.length_b   1.000
_cell.length_c   1.000
_cell.angle_alpha   90.00
_cell.angle_beta   90.00
_cell.angle_gamma   90.00
#
_symmetry.space_group_name_H-M   'P 1'
#
loop_
_entity.id
_entity.type
_entity.pdbx_description
1 polymer ?
#
loop_
_entity_poly.entity_id
_entity_poly.type
_entity_poly.pdbx_seq_one_letter_code
_entity_poly.pdbx_strand_id
1 'polypeptide(L)'
;MYKNKGASIFRIVKVSATYPRANLLETPLVLIQYIPSLNTMLIRWKQKPDDRSFQEAYWVALRYVGEIRLVTLFCTDLTTCGALGRGQEAWLNLEYYPEVHKTVKEDIYAAVVFSEDHFKAIVSNYLVSSDLQQQSFIHFNYFTQQEEALYWLGQLNRGRDLAVYTALS
;
A
#
# COMPACT_ATOMS: atom_id res chain seq x y z
N MET A 1 2.14 32.99 11.94
CA MET A 1 2.88 33.50 10.76
C MET A 1 3.78 32.38 10.25
N TYR A 2 3.23 31.42 9.48
CA TYR A 2 4.00 30.29 8.95
C TYR A 2 4.43 30.61 7.51
N LYS A 3 5.74 30.79 7.32
CA LYS A 3 6.33 30.94 5.99
C LYS A 3 6.51 29.56 5.36
N ASN A 4 5.67 29.29 4.38
CA ASN A 4 5.74 28.18 3.45
C ASN A 4 6.84 28.46 2.41
N LYS A 5 7.92 27.66 2.38
CA LYS A 5 8.87 27.60 1.25
C LYS A 5 9.49 26.21 1.15
N GLY A 6 8.94 25.41 0.24
CA GLY A 6 9.49 24.14 -0.19
C GLY A 6 8.67 23.62 -1.35
N ALA A 7 8.70 24.31 -2.49
CA ALA A 7 8.10 23.85 -3.72
C ALA A 7 8.87 22.60 -4.18
N SER A 8 8.36 21.43 -3.79
CA SER A 8 8.85 20.15 -4.31
C SER A 8 8.31 20.01 -5.74
N ILE A 9 9.23 19.95 -6.70
CA ILE A 9 8.96 19.93 -8.14
C ILE A 9 8.54 18.50 -8.51
N PHE A 10 7.32 18.11 -8.13
CA PHE A 10 6.76 16.84 -8.59
C PHE A 10 6.23 17.03 -10.02
N ARG A 11 6.91 16.40 -10.98
CA ARG A 11 6.39 16.28 -12.33
C ARG A 11 5.25 15.25 -12.30
N ILE A 12 4.03 15.74 -12.09
CA ILE A 12 2.81 14.94 -12.20
C ILE A 12 2.75 14.39 -13.62
N VAL A 13 2.90 13.09 -13.78
CA VAL A 13 2.61 12.42 -15.06
C VAL A 13 1.09 12.40 -15.18
N LYS A 14 0.55 13.11 -16.18
CA LYS A 14 -0.87 13.01 -16.54
C LYS A 14 -1.18 11.53 -16.80
N VAL A 15 -1.99 10.93 -15.93
CA VAL A 15 -2.48 9.57 -16.12
C VAL A 15 -3.54 9.60 -17.22
N SER A 16 -3.16 9.22 -18.43
CA SER A 16 -4.08 8.96 -19.54
C SER A 16 -4.81 7.65 -19.29
N ALA A 17 -6.11 7.59 -19.61
CA ALA A 17 -7.00 6.45 -19.42
C ALA A 17 -6.69 5.21 -20.30
N THR A 18 -5.47 5.10 -20.85
CA THR A 18 -5.08 4.13 -21.89
C THR A 18 -3.72 3.46 -21.63
N TYR A 19 -3.26 3.36 -20.38
CA TYR A 19 -2.02 2.65 -20.06
C TYR A 19 -2.26 1.30 -19.38
N PRO A 20 -1.64 0.19 -19.86
CA PRO A 20 -1.72 -1.12 -19.23
C PRO A 20 -1.02 -1.21 -17.86
N ARG A 21 -0.21 -0.19 -17.49
CA ARG A 21 0.34 0.06 -16.14
C ARG A 21 0.49 1.57 -15.96
N ALA A 22 -0.17 2.15 -14.97
CA ALA A 22 -0.03 3.57 -14.66
C ALA A 22 0.97 3.73 -13.50
N ASN A 23 2.20 4.14 -13.81
CA ASN A 23 3.14 4.61 -12.79
C ASN A 23 2.56 5.92 -12.22
N LEU A 24 2.22 5.91 -10.93
CA LEU A 24 1.61 7.05 -10.24
C LEU A 24 2.69 7.96 -9.66
N LEU A 25 3.74 7.35 -9.13
CA LEU A 25 4.90 8.04 -8.59
C LEU A 25 6.14 7.19 -8.84
N GLU A 26 7.21 7.82 -9.32
CA GLU A 26 8.52 7.21 -9.32
C GLU A 26 9.56 8.21 -8.84
N THR A 27 10.25 7.84 -7.76
CA THR A 27 11.37 8.60 -7.19
C THR A 27 12.56 7.65 -7.00
N PRO A 28 13.73 8.18 -6.57
CA PRO A 28 14.84 7.33 -6.14
C PRO A 28 14.50 6.43 -4.94
N LEU A 29 13.50 6.80 -4.13
CA LEU A 29 13.11 6.08 -2.91
C LEU A 29 11.98 5.07 -3.13
N VAL A 30 11.02 5.37 -4.02
CA VAL A 30 9.78 4.59 -4.15
C VAL A 30 9.27 4.54 -5.59
N LEU A 31 8.65 3.43 -5.95
CA LEU A 31 7.79 3.28 -7.12
C LEU A 31 6.37 2.96 -6.63
N ILE A 32 5.40 3.79 -7.02
CA ILE A 32 3.98 3.53 -6.82
C ILE A 32 3.34 3.33 -8.17
N GLN A 33 2.69 2.19 -8.34
CA GLN A 33 2.04 1.81 -9.58
C GLN A 33 0.70 1.14 -9.28
N TYR A 34 -0.29 1.45 -10.11
CA TYR A 34 -1.54 0.72 -10.09
C TYR A 34 -1.49 -0.43 -11.12
N ILE A 35 -1.88 -1.63 -10.69
CA ILE A 35 -1.91 -2.86 -11.50
C ILE A 35 -3.38 -3.15 -11.86
N PRO A 36 -3.85 -2.79 -13.07
CA PRO A 36 -5.27 -2.85 -13.41
C PRO A 36 -5.85 -4.26 -13.38
N SER A 37 -5.09 -5.26 -13.83
CA SER A 37 -5.53 -6.66 -13.91
C SER A 37 -5.78 -7.31 -12.55
N LEU A 38 -5.26 -6.72 -11.48
CA LEU A 38 -5.40 -7.21 -10.10
C LEU A 38 -6.17 -6.22 -9.22
N ASN A 39 -6.62 -5.09 -9.77
CA ASN A 39 -7.12 -3.94 -9.02
C ASN A 39 -6.26 -3.59 -7.77
N THR A 40 -4.93 -3.62 -7.93
CA THR A 40 -3.99 -3.56 -6.80
C THR A 40 -3.10 -2.32 -6.89
N MET A 41 -2.89 -1.64 -5.77
CA MET A 41 -1.84 -0.64 -5.60
C MET A 41 -0.53 -1.31 -5.18
N LEU A 42 0.51 -1.21 -6.00
CA LEU A 42 1.86 -1.67 -5.65
C LEU A 42 2.73 -0.47 -5.25
N ILE A 43 3.22 -0.51 -4.02
CA ILE A 43 4.14 0.46 -3.42
C ILE A 43 5.46 -0.28 -3.17
N ARG A 44 6.47 -0.04 -4.00
CA ARG A 44 7.80 -0.66 -3.87
C ARG A 44 8.81 0.37 -3.38
N TRP A 45 9.34 0.14 -2.18
CA TRP A 45 10.40 0.95 -1.62
C TRP A 45 11.77 0.47 -2.13
N LYS A 46 12.48 1.35 -2.82
CA LYS A 46 13.82 1.13 -3.39
C LYS A 46 14.93 1.41 -2.37
N GLN A 47 14.65 2.26 -1.38
CA GLN A 47 15.57 2.64 -0.30
C GLN A 47 14.75 2.99 0.96
N LYS A 48 15.41 3.03 2.13
CA LYS A 48 14.75 3.41 3.39
C LYS A 48 14.40 4.90 3.38
N PRO A 49 13.10 5.27 3.46
CA PRO A 49 12.70 6.66 3.51
C PRO A 49 12.79 7.24 4.92
N ASP A 50 12.90 8.56 5.01
CA ASP A 50 12.51 9.29 6.21
C ASP A 50 10.97 9.34 6.36
N ASP A 51 10.48 9.71 7.54
CA ASP A 51 9.04 9.73 7.82
C ASP A 51 8.28 10.65 6.87
N ARG A 52 8.88 11.78 6.49
CA ARG A 52 8.24 12.72 5.58
C ARG A 52 8.05 12.13 4.18
N SER A 53 9.11 11.59 3.59
CA SER A 53 9.06 10.98 2.25
C SER A 53 8.15 9.76 2.25
N PHE A 54 8.11 9.01 3.35
CA PHE A 54 7.18 7.91 3.57
C PHE A 54 5.73 8.38 3.49
N GLN A 55 5.36 9.37 4.31
CA GLN A 55 3.99 9.90 4.36
C GLN A 55 3.58 10.54 3.04
N GLU A 56 4.45 11.33 2.42
CA GLU A 56 4.19 11.98 1.13
C GLU A 56 3.88 10.94 0.03
N ALA A 57 4.64 9.85 -0.03
CA ALA A 57 4.40 8.76 -0.98
C ALA A 57 3.03 8.09 -0.77
N TYR A 58 2.70 7.75 0.47
CA TYR A 58 1.40 7.14 0.79
C TYR A 58 0.24 8.09 0.50
N TRP A 59 0.38 9.40 0.73
CA TRP A 59 -0.65 10.36 0.34
C TRP A 59 -0.86 10.46 -1.18
N VAL A 60 0.18 10.28 -1.99
CA VAL A 60 0.00 10.14 -3.44
C VAL A 60 -0.82 8.90 -3.78
N ALA A 61 -0.58 7.77 -3.10
CA ALA A 61 -1.39 6.57 -3.26
C ALA A 61 -2.85 6.80 -2.81
N LEU A 62 -3.08 7.44 -1.65
CA LEU A 62 -4.44 7.75 -1.19
C LEU A 62 -5.18 8.65 -2.18
N ARG A 63 -4.55 9.67 -2.75
CA ARG A 63 -5.23 10.52 -3.75
C ARG A 63 -5.70 9.73 -4.96
N TYR A 64 -4.95 8.71 -5.37
CA TYR A 64 -5.41 7.82 -6.44
C TYR A 64 -6.61 6.98 -6.00
N VAL A 65 -6.59 6.52 -4.74
CA VAL A 65 -7.70 5.82 -4.10
C VAL A 65 -8.90 6.77 -3.99
N GLY A 66 -10.00 6.45 -4.66
CA GLY A 66 -11.24 7.22 -4.56
C GLY A 66 -11.37 8.43 -5.49
N GLU A 67 -10.33 9.23 -5.74
CA GLU A 67 -10.44 10.30 -6.77
C GLU A 67 -10.42 9.73 -8.19
N ILE A 68 -9.67 8.63 -8.39
CA ILE A 68 -9.47 8.03 -9.72
C ILE A 68 -10.07 6.62 -9.75
N ARG A 69 -9.78 5.78 -8.75
CA ARG A 69 -10.30 4.41 -8.72
C ARG A 69 -10.46 3.89 -7.29
N LEU A 70 -11.49 3.10 -7.05
CA LEU A 70 -11.67 2.38 -5.79
C LEU A 70 -10.69 1.20 -5.75
N VAL A 71 -9.67 1.34 -4.91
CA VAL A 71 -8.61 0.33 -4.71
C VAL A 71 -8.56 -0.03 -3.23
N THR A 72 -8.80 -1.31 -2.95
CA THR A 72 -8.80 -1.89 -1.59
C THR A 72 -7.67 -2.90 -1.38
N LEU A 73 -6.94 -3.22 -2.45
CA LEU A 73 -5.86 -4.20 -2.46
C LEU A 73 -4.51 -3.49 -2.57
N PHE A 74 -3.63 -3.72 -1.60
CA PHE A 74 -2.33 -3.06 -1.50
C PHE A 74 -1.22 -4.11 -1.41
N CYS A 75 -0.17 -3.92 -2.21
CA CYS A 75 1.07 -4.68 -2.11
C CYS A 75 2.18 -3.70 -1.75
N THR A 76 2.73 -3.80 -0.54
CA THR A 76 3.89 -3.00 -0.11
C THR A 76 5.14 -3.88 -0.15
N ASP A 77 6.05 -3.58 -1.04
CA ASP A 77 7.33 -4.28 -1.17
C ASP A 77 8.42 -3.50 -0.41
N LEU A 78 8.87 -4.10 0.70
CA LEU A 78 9.87 -3.59 1.63
C LEU A 78 11.20 -4.37 1.55
N THR A 79 11.36 -5.25 0.55
CA THR A 79 12.53 -6.14 0.42
C THR A 79 13.86 -5.38 0.45
N THR A 80 13.89 -4.16 -0.12
CA THR A 80 15.11 -3.35 -0.24
C THR A 80 15.28 -2.32 0.89
N CYS A 81 14.20 -1.80 1.47
CA CYS A 81 14.28 -0.80 2.55
C CYS A 81 14.35 -1.40 3.96
N GLY A 82 14.00 -2.68 4.08
CA GLY A 82 13.84 -3.37 5.34
C GLY A 82 12.61 -2.95 6.13
N ALA A 83 12.55 -3.38 7.39
CA ALA A 83 11.41 -3.12 8.26
C ALA A 83 11.17 -1.62 8.45
N LEU A 84 9.88 -1.27 8.51
CA LEU A 84 9.43 0.08 8.83
C LEU A 84 9.83 0.45 10.27
N GLY A 85 10.02 1.75 10.51
CA GLY A 85 10.13 2.23 11.88
C GLY A 85 8.78 2.17 12.59
N ARG A 86 8.79 2.04 13.93
CA ARG A 86 7.56 2.05 14.74
C ARG A 86 6.66 3.27 14.47
N GLY A 87 7.26 4.43 14.21
CA GLY A 87 6.52 5.65 13.86
C GLY A 87 5.79 5.55 12.51
N GLN A 88 6.41 4.92 11.51
CA GLN A 88 5.81 4.69 10.20
C GLN A 88 4.68 3.66 10.29
N GLU A 89 4.88 2.58 11.04
CA GLU A 89 3.84 1.57 11.32
C GLU A 89 2.65 2.17 12.07
N ALA A 90 2.92 2.96 13.12
CA ALA A 90 1.87 3.64 13.87
C ALA A 90 1.08 4.61 12.97
N TRP A 91 1.78 5.39 12.15
CA TRP A 91 1.14 6.32 11.22
C TRP A 91 0.29 5.60 10.17
N LEU A 92 0.74 4.46 9.63
CA LEU A 92 -0.08 3.67 8.71
C LEU A 92 -1.41 3.25 9.34
N ASN A 93 -1.37 2.76 10.58
CA ASN A 93 -2.54 2.24 11.28
C ASN A 93 -3.46 3.33 11.83
N LEU A 94 -2.91 4.45 12.29
CA LEU A 94 -3.68 5.51 12.95
C LEU A 94 -4.19 6.57 11.97
N GLU A 95 -3.49 6.77 10.85
CA GLU A 95 -3.80 7.85 9.90
C GLU A 95 -4.13 7.30 8.52
N TYR A 96 -3.20 6.59 7.88
CA TYR A 96 -3.33 6.25 6.46
C TYR A 96 -4.50 5.31 6.15
N TYR A 97 -4.54 4.13 6.78
CA TYR A 97 -5.58 3.14 6.50
C TYR A 97 -6.98 3.57 6.96
N PRO A 98 -7.14 4.29 8.08
CA PRO A 98 -8.40 4.96 8.41
C PRO A 98 -8.90 5.90 7.31
N GLU A 99 -8.02 6.71 6.72
CA GLU A 99 -8.41 7.59 5.61
C GLU A 99 -8.79 6.80 4.35
N VAL A 100 -8.00 5.77 3.99
CA VAL A 100 -8.36 4.85 2.89
C VAL A 100 -9.74 4.25 3.12
N HIS A 101 -10.02 3.73 4.31
CA HIS A 101 -11.30 3.11 4.65
C HIS A 101 -12.45 4.11 4.62
N LYS A 102 -12.27 5.35 5.10
CA LYS A 102 -13.29 6.41 4.95
C LYS A 102 -13.62 6.67 3.48
N THR A 103 -12.62 6.60 2.60
CA THR A 103 -12.77 6.80 1.16
C THR A 103 -13.48 5.63 0.48
N VAL A 104 -13.05 4.39 0.72
CA VAL A 104 -13.56 3.21 -0.01
C VAL A 104 -14.75 2.53 0.66
N LYS A 105 -14.91 2.68 1.98
CA LYS A 105 -15.96 2.05 2.81
C LYS A 105 -16.04 0.53 2.68
N GLU A 106 -14.88 -0.08 2.48
CA GLU A 106 -14.69 -1.52 2.29
C GLU A 106 -13.43 -1.98 3.03
N ASP A 107 -13.40 -3.26 3.36
CA ASP A 107 -12.23 -3.91 3.92
C ASP A 107 -11.01 -3.80 2.99
N ILE A 108 -9.89 -3.48 3.60
CA ILE A 108 -8.57 -3.28 2.98
C ILE A 108 -7.75 -4.55 3.18
N TYR A 109 -7.08 -4.99 2.11
CA TYR A 109 -6.20 -6.17 2.14
C TYR A 109 -4.80 -5.73 1.75
N ALA A 110 -3.85 -5.90 2.67
CA ALA A 110 -2.49 -5.41 2.53
C ALA A 110 -1.52 -6.59 2.56
N ALA A 111 -0.92 -6.89 1.41
CA ALA A 111 0.22 -7.79 1.32
C ALA A 111 1.51 -7.00 1.57
N VAL A 112 2.33 -7.46 2.52
CA VAL A 112 3.62 -6.85 2.82
C VAL A 112 4.73 -7.84 2.51
N VAL A 113 5.67 -7.43 1.66
CA VAL A 113 6.76 -8.28 1.18
C VAL A 113 8.06 -7.85 1.84
N PHE A 114 8.73 -8.79 2.49
CA PHE A 114 10.02 -8.58 3.15
C PHE A 114 11.12 -9.42 2.49
N SER A 115 12.38 -9.07 2.73
CA SER A 115 13.46 -10.03 2.50
C SER A 115 13.39 -11.17 3.50
N GLU A 116 13.93 -12.34 3.17
CA GLU A 116 13.92 -13.50 4.08
C GLU A 116 14.56 -13.20 5.43
N ASP A 117 15.66 -12.44 5.44
CA ASP A 117 16.36 -12.06 6.66
C ASP A 117 15.48 -11.19 7.58
N HIS A 118 14.71 -10.27 6.98
CA HIS A 118 13.76 -9.45 7.73
C HIS A 118 12.54 -10.26 8.17
N PHE A 119 12.06 -11.19 7.35
CA PHE A 119 10.94 -12.05 7.72
C PHE A 119 11.27 -12.89 8.96
N LYS A 120 12.48 -13.47 9.03
CA LYS A 120 12.96 -14.19 10.22
C LYS A 120 12.97 -13.30 11.47
N ALA A 121 13.44 -12.05 11.33
CA ALA A 121 13.46 -11.09 12.43
C ALA A 121 12.06 -10.63 12.86
N ILE A 122 11.10 -10.56 11.93
CA ILE A 122 9.70 -10.23 12.22
C ILE A 122 9.03 -11.39 12.95
N VAL A 123 9.16 -12.63 12.47
CA VAL A 123 8.58 -13.80 13.16
C VAL A 123 9.07 -13.90 14.61
N SER A 124 10.32 -13.54 14.89
CA SER A 124 10.83 -13.52 16.27
C SER A 124 10.32 -12.37 17.15
N ASN A 125 9.92 -11.22 16.57
CA ASN A 125 9.60 -9.99 17.32
C ASN A 125 8.11 -9.60 17.31
N TYR A 126 7.39 -9.88 16.21
CA TYR A 126 5.97 -9.51 16.03
C TYR A 126 5.02 -10.43 16.81
N LEU A 127 5.41 -11.68 17.08
CA LEU A 127 4.69 -12.56 18.01
C LEU A 127 4.65 -12.00 19.45
N VAL A 128 5.48 -11.00 19.77
CA VAL A 128 5.59 -10.38 21.10
C VAL A 128 4.91 -9.00 21.17
N SER A 129 4.51 -8.41 20.04
CA SER A 129 4.02 -7.02 19.97
C SER A 129 2.61 -6.92 19.34
N SER A 130 1.65 -7.59 19.98
CA SER A 130 0.22 -7.54 19.65
C SER A 130 -0.54 -6.33 20.25
N ASP A 131 0.17 -5.32 20.77
CA ASP A 131 -0.45 -4.17 21.46
C ASP A 131 -0.91 -3.03 20.54
N LEU A 132 -0.64 -3.10 19.23
CA LEU A 132 -1.27 -2.19 18.29
C LEU A 132 -2.67 -2.73 17.98
N GLN A 133 -3.70 -2.00 18.42
CA GLN A 133 -5.11 -2.31 18.14
C GLN A 133 -5.30 -2.53 16.64
N GLN A 134 -5.33 -3.79 16.23
CA GLN A 134 -5.55 -4.16 14.85
C GLN A 134 -6.97 -3.72 14.47
N GLN A 135 -7.07 -2.77 13.55
CA GLN A 135 -8.35 -2.28 13.09
C GLN A 135 -9.04 -3.38 12.29
N SER A 136 -10.32 -3.63 12.58
CA SER A 136 -11.06 -4.77 12.01
C SER A 136 -11.24 -4.71 10.49
N PHE A 137 -11.06 -3.52 9.89
CA PHE A 137 -11.26 -3.30 8.46
C PHE A 137 -9.99 -3.52 7.63
N ILE A 138 -8.84 -3.82 8.24
CA ILE A 138 -7.58 -4.08 7.51
C ILE A 138 -6.99 -5.45 7.83
N HIS A 139 -6.73 -6.20 6.76
CA HIS A 139 -6.21 -7.56 6.79
C HIS A 139 -4.80 -7.58 6.20
N PHE A 140 -3.80 -7.76 7.06
CA PHE A 140 -2.41 -7.90 6.64
C PHE A 140 -2.05 -9.36 6.39
N ASN A 141 -1.30 -9.61 5.31
CA ASN A 141 -0.57 -10.86 5.11
C ASN A 141 0.87 -10.56 4.70
N TYR A 142 1.78 -11.43 5.13
CA TYR A 142 3.21 -11.23 5.00
C TYR A 142 3.83 -12.28 4.07
N PHE A 143 4.72 -11.84 3.19
CA PHE A 143 5.34 -12.67 2.16
C PHE A 143 6.84 -12.40 2.08
N THR A 144 7.60 -13.36 1.55
CA THR A 144 9.01 -13.18 1.17
C THR A 144 9.17 -12.95 -0.34
N GLN A 145 8.16 -13.29 -1.13
CA GLN A 145 8.15 -13.15 -2.58
C GLN A 145 6.99 -12.28 -3.06
N GLN A 146 7.28 -11.30 -3.91
CA GLN A 146 6.25 -10.39 -4.44
C GLN A 146 5.23 -11.11 -5.32
N GLU A 147 5.66 -12.14 -6.06
CA GLU A 147 4.77 -12.89 -6.95
C GLU A 147 3.69 -13.63 -6.17
N GLU A 148 4.04 -14.22 -5.03
CA GLU A 148 3.10 -14.88 -4.11
C GLU A 148 2.12 -13.87 -3.49
N ALA A 149 2.62 -12.71 -3.07
CA ALA A 149 1.80 -11.62 -2.56
C ALA A 149 0.75 -11.15 -3.58
N LEU A 150 1.18 -10.93 -4.82
CA LEU A 150 0.29 -10.52 -5.91
C LEU A 150 -0.67 -11.64 -6.31
N TYR A 151 -0.25 -12.91 -6.27
CA TYR A 151 -1.11 -14.05 -6.50
C TYR A 151 -2.24 -14.11 -5.47
N TRP A 152 -1.91 -13.97 -4.18
CA TRP A 152 -2.90 -13.93 -3.09
C TRP A 152 -3.91 -12.80 -3.27
N LEU A 153 -3.45 -11.58 -3.53
CA LEU A 153 -4.34 -10.44 -3.82
C LEU A 153 -5.23 -10.70 -5.05
N GLY A 154 -4.68 -11.34 -6.09
CA GLY A 154 -5.44 -11.75 -7.28
C GLY A 154 -6.54 -12.75 -6.97
N GLN A 155 -6.32 -13.70 -6.05
CA GLN A 155 -7.38 -14.64 -5.61
C GLN A 155 -8.50 -13.91 -4.87
N LEU A 156 -8.17 -12.95 -4.00
CA LEU A 156 -9.16 -12.13 -3.31
C LEU A 156 -10.00 -11.31 -4.31
N ASN A 157 -9.36 -10.71 -5.31
CA ASN A 157 -10.08 -9.95 -6.33
C ASN A 157 -11.08 -10.83 -7.10
N ARG A 158 -10.67 -12.03 -7.53
CA ARG A 158 -11.55 -12.98 -8.24
C ARG A 158 -12.69 -13.48 -7.35
N GLY A 159 -12.42 -13.73 -6.06
CA GLY A 159 -13.44 -14.13 -5.10
C GLY A 159 -14.52 -13.06 -4.91
N ARG A 160 -14.12 -11.78 -4.88
CA ARG A 160 -15.05 -10.64 -4.86
C ARG A 160 -15.89 -10.57 -6.13
N ASP A 161 -15.26 -10.69 -7.30
CA ASP A 161 -15.97 -10.66 -8.59
C ASP A 161 -17.06 -11.74 -8.65
N LEU A 162 -16.74 -12.97 -8.26
CA LEU A 162 -17.70 -14.10 -8.24
C LEU A 162 -18.88 -13.89 -7.28
N ALA A 163 -18.64 -13.29 -6.12
CA ALA A 163 -19.70 -12.98 -5.15
C ALA A 163 -20.68 -11.93 -5.71
N VAL A 164 -20.16 -10.92 -6.42
CA VAL A 164 -21.00 -9.89 -7.06
C VAL A 164 -21.85 -10.50 -8.19
N TYR A 165 -21.29 -11.40 -9.00
CA TYR A 165 -22.06 -12.07 -10.06
C TYR A 165 -23.20 -12.94 -9.50
N THR A 166 -22.97 -13.62 -8.38
CA THR A 166 -23.99 -14.49 -7.76
C THR A 166 -25.09 -13.68 -7.05
N ALA A 167 -24.77 -12.48 -6.56
CA ALA A 167 -25.76 -11.60 -5.91
C ALA A 167 -26.69 -10.86 -6.89
N LEU A 168 -26.33 -10.82 -8.18
CA LEU A 168 -27.07 -10.13 -9.23
C LEU A 168 -27.80 -11.07 -10.21
N SER A 169 -27.63 -12.38 -10.06
CA SER A 169 -28.29 -13.45 -10.82
C SER A 169 -29.50 -14.00 -10.07
#